data_AF-A0A8S3FIP6-F1
#
_entry.id   AF-A0A8S3FIP6-F1
#
_cell.length_a   1.000
_cell.length_b   1.000
_cell.length_c   1.000
_cell.angle_alpha   90.00
_cell.angle_beta   90.00
_cell.angle_gamma   90.00
#
_symmetry.space_group_name_H-M   'P 1'
#
loop_
_entity.id
_entity.type
_entity.pdbx_description
1 polymer ?
#
loop_
_entity_poly.entity_id
_entity_poly.type
_entity_poly.pdbx_seq_one_letter_code
_entity_poly.pdbx_strand_id
1 'polypeptide(L)'
;MSNTIQLTLIRRGSSLSRINIDLAKQLHINVLNTLSVNSRFVAEYMIEHLHLPSNGTCSNIAIIGSGAIGSRVAYRLFRAKHKVNVYSPSLINPDESCRNKIRRQKGIGSSDIIVSMTPEQAVVNATHVILAIDADRVTSVNEQLSKEFFQIIPNGARLVSVTEFRVFADGALDIIIERVRQGQISARLDSHAFDINTIKDPPTELEAVSAAMTVPGCGEAMDQAALVVLANVVLEQSLKSPLAFVFDESKKNEEITVIGAGIMGIVTAFFLSENGYSVTIIDEHDRPNLENKLSQHEISYRGTTLDGCDARQASITETMPHALFYRIDSLRKFPLNNGGWKIIADQYTDQERAWVDRFSELAGYPELVVNLLNQFVSNLNRRGIELWDDIFQRYPQLVQDTIKNRRIIRVCSSSTLLNVVSSFQKKYHKNEDNLEILSRAQVLQQIPGIELKYGDAGGIEVPGFTVNHLKLCQNMIEYLEKNPNINFKWSTEVNSI
;
A
#
# COMPACT_ATOMS: atom_id res chain seq x y z
N MET A 1 -24.49 15.01 22.47
CA MET A 1 -24.74 14.33 21.18
C MET A 1 -24.65 12.84 21.45
N SER A 2 -25.70 12.05 21.17
CA SER A 2 -25.66 10.61 21.39
C SER A 2 -24.61 10.00 20.46
N ASN A 3 -23.63 9.27 21.03
CA ASN A 3 -22.69 8.46 20.24
C ASN A 3 -23.46 7.34 19.56
N THR A 4 -24.00 7.60 18.37
CA THR A 4 -24.63 6.56 17.57
C THR A 4 -23.52 5.65 17.06
N ILE A 5 -23.44 4.44 17.63
CA ILE A 5 -22.49 3.41 17.18
C ILE A 5 -22.88 3.04 15.75
N GLN A 6 -22.06 3.45 14.79
CA GLN A 6 -22.27 3.10 13.39
C GLN A 6 -21.72 1.69 13.14
N LEU A 7 -22.62 0.75 12.80
CA LEU A 7 -22.20 -0.59 12.38
C LEU A 7 -21.38 -0.49 11.09
N THR A 8 -20.21 -1.14 11.07
CA THR A 8 -19.37 -1.26 9.87
C THR A 8 -19.26 -2.72 9.46
N LEU A 9 -19.65 -3.02 8.22
CA LEU A 9 -19.51 -4.32 7.58
C LEU A 9 -18.25 -4.31 6.71
N ILE A 10 -17.31 -5.21 6.99
CA ILE A 10 -16.08 -5.37 6.20
C ILE A 10 -16.15 -6.68 5.43
N ARG A 11 -16.17 -6.60 4.10
CA ARG A 11 -16.12 -7.77 3.22
C ARG A 11 -14.66 -8.13 2.90
N ARG A 12 -14.28 -9.37 3.22
CA ARG A 12 -13.06 -10.02 2.71
C ARG A 12 -13.26 -10.40 1.24
N GLY A 13 -13.00 -9.47 0.34
CA GLY A 13 -13.27 -9.62 -1.10
C GLY A 13 -13.21 -8.29 -1.84
N SER A 14 -13.01 -8.33 -3.16
CA SER A 14 -13.01 -7.12 -4.01
C SER A 14 -14.41 -6.67 -4.42
N SER A 15 -15.27 -7.60 -4.86
CA SER A 15 -16.63 -7.25 -5.31
C SER A 15 -17.58 -7.04 -4.13
N LEU A 16 -18.51 -6.10 -4.28
CA LEU A 16 -19.62 -5.84 -3.35
C LEU A 16 -20.96 -6.36 -3.87
N SER A 17 -20.99 -7.06 -5.01
CA SER A 17 -22.21 -7.47 -5.73
C SER A 17 -23.21 -8.30 -4.91
N ARG A 18 -22.74 -8.96 -3.86
CA ARG A 18 -23.56 -9.79 -2.96
C ARG A 18 -24.00 -9.06 -1.69
N ILE A 19 -23.69 -7.78 -1.56
CA ILE A 19 -24.15 -6.93 -0.48
C ILE A 19 -25.18 -5.97 -1.07
N ASN A 20 -26.38 -5.93 -0.47
CA ASN A 20 -27.37 -4.92 -0.82
C ASN A 20 -26.92 -3.55 -0.25
N ILE A 21 -26.15 -2.81 -1.06
CA ILE A 21 -25.57 -1.53 -0.67
C ILE A 21 -26.64 -0.48 -0.37
N ASP A 22 -27.78 -0.51 -1.07
CA ASP A 22 -28.85 0.45 -0.85
C ASP A 22 -29.57 0.22 0.48
N LEU A 23 -29.83 -1.05 0.83
CA LEU A 23 -30.34 -1.39 2.15
C LEU A 23 -29.33 -1.06 3.26
N ALA A 24 -28.05 -1.34 3.04
CA ALA A 24 -27.01 -0.97 4.01
C ALA A 24 -26.98 0.55 4.25
N LYS A 25 -27.08 1.37 3.19
CA LYS A 25 -27.19 2.83 3.30
C LYS A 25 -28.45 3.27 4.06
N GLN A 26 -29.61 2.67 3.77
CA GLN A 26 -30.87 2.94 4.48
C GLN A 26 -30.77 2.64 5.98
N LEU A 27 -30.02 1.60 6.34
CA LEU A 27 -29.78 1.20 7.73
C LEU A 27 -28.56 1.91 8.36
N HIS A 28 -27.95 2.88 7.68
CA HIS A 28 -26.75 3.59 8.11
C HIS A 28 -25.54 2.68 8.39
N ILE A 29 -25.47 1.51 7.76
CA ILE A 29 -24.35 0.57 7.85
C ILE A 29 -23.25 1.02 6.88
N ASN A 30 -22.06 1.27 7.40
CA ASN A 30 -20.89 1.52 6.56
C ASN A 30 -20.40 0.20 5.95
N VAL A 31 -20.18 0.14 4.64
CA VAL A 31 -19.73 -1.07 3.95
C VAL A 31 -18.36 -0.83 3.33
N LEU A 32 -17.39 -1.65 3.73
CA LEU A 32 -16.01 -1.61 3.26
C LEU A 32 -15.61 -2.97 2.68
N ASN A 33 -14.55 -2.98 1.89
CA ASN A 33 -14.03 -4.18 1.24
C ASN A 33 -12.50 -4.09 1.06
N THR A 34 -11.89 -5.20 0.65
CA THR A 34 -10.44 -5.32 0.43
C THR A 34 -10.13 -5.22 -1.06
N LEU A 35 -10.24 -4.01 -1.62
CA LEU A 35 -10.17 -3.77 -3.06
C LEU A 35 -8.89 -4.31 -3.71
N SER A 36 -9.08 -5.19 -4.68
CA SER A 36 -8.07 -5.63 -5.66
C SER A 36 -6.84 -6.36 -5.07
N VAL A 37 -6.84 -6.69 -3.77
CA VAL A 37 -5.72 -7.38 -3.09
C VAL A 37 -5.46 -8.76 -3.69
N ASN A 38 -6.50 -9.47 -4.08
CA ASN A 38 -6.42 -10.76 -4.75
C ASN A 38 -5.87 -10.70 -6.19
N SER A 39 -5.81 -9.51 -6.81
CA SER A 39 -5.62 -9.39 -8.26
C SER A 39 -4.28 -9.94 -8.75
N ARG A 40 -3.22 -9.93 -7.94
CA ARG A 40 -1.93 -10.53 -8.33
C ARG A 40 -2.01 -12.04 -8.37
N PHE A 41 -2.57 -12.67 -7.35
CA PHE A 41 -2.71 -14.13 -7.29
C PHE A 41 -3.55 -14.63 -8.45
N VAL A 42 -4.66 -13.93 -8.74
CA VAL A 42 -5.49 -14.22 -9.91
C VAL A 42 -4.72 -13.99 -11.22
N ALA A 43 -3.92 -12.93 -11.34
CA ALA A 43 -3.09 -12.71 -12.52
C ALA A 43 -2.02 -13.80 -12.73
N GLU A 44 -1.36 -14.24 -11.66
CA GLU A 44 -0.38 -15.34 -11.67
C GLU A 44 -1.04 -16.65 -12.08
N TYR A 45 -2.18 -16.96 -11.47
CA TYR A 45 -3.01 -18.10 -11.82
C TYR A 45 -3.40 -18.09 -13.31
N MET A 46 -3.85 -16.94 -13.84
CA MET A 46 -4.18 -16.84 -15.26
C MET A 46 -2.97 -17.16 -16.14
N ILE A 47 -1.78 -16.60 -15.82
CA ILE A 47 -0.57 -16.80 -16.62
C ILE A 47 -0.13 -18.27 -16.61
N GLU A 48 -0.15 -18.91 -15.44
CA GLU A 48 0.19 -20.34 -15.30
C GLU A 48 -0.68 -21.21 -16.20
N HIS A 49 -1.98 -20.91 -16.25
CA HIS A 49 -2.94 -21.67 -17.02
C HIS A 49 -3.01 -21.28 -18.51
N LEU A 50 -2.17 -20.34 -18.98
CA LEU A 50 -2.03 -20.10 -20.43
C LEU A 50 -1.20 -21.19 -21.11
N HIS A 51 -0.43 -22.00 -20.36
CA HIS A 51 0.46 -23.03 -20.92
C HIS A 51 1.41 -22.47 -21.99
N LEU A 52 1.96 -21.29 -21.74
CA LEU A 52 2.86 -20.62 -22.68
C LEU A 52 4.11 -21.46 -22.94
N PRO A 53 4.62 -21.49 -24.18
CA PRO A 53 5.78 -22.30 -24.52
C PRO A 53 7.04 -21.84 -23.77
N SER A 54 7.71 -22.78 -23.10
CA SER A 54 8.94 -22.54 -22.33
C SER A 54 10.15 -22.12 -23.19
N ASN A 55 10.06 -22.31 -24.52
CA ASN A 55 11.20 -22.23 -25.45
C ASN A 55 11.41 -20.82 -26.05
N GLY A 56 10.97 -19.76 -25.36
CA GLY A 56 11.14 -18.37 -25.81
C GLY A 56 10.31 -18.00 -27.05
N THR A 57 9.32 -18.83 -27.41
CA THR A 57 8.45 -18.60 -28.57
C THR A 57 7.48 -17.46 -28.26
N CYS A 58 7.52 -16.39 -29.06
CA CYS A 58 6.63 -15.26 -28.90
C CYS A 58 5.19 -15.67 -29.24
N SER A 59 4.26 -15.41 -28.32
CA SER A 59 2.82 -15.68 -28.49
C SER A 59 2.08 -14.37 -28.69
N ASN A 60 0.98 -14.41 -29.44
CA ASN A 60 0.07 -13.28 -29.59
C ASN A 60 -1.04 -13.40 -28.55
N ILE A 61 -1.06 -12.50 -27.58
CA ILE A 61 -1.95 -12.61 -26.42
C ILE A 61 -2.93 -11.45 -26.44
N ALA A 62 -4.22 -11.76 -26.50
CA ALA A 62 -5.31 -10.81 -26.35
C ALA A 62 -5.79 -10.78 -24.90
N ILE A 63 -5.96 -9.58 -24.35
CA ILE A 63 -6.46 -9.36 -22.98
C ILE A 63 -7.67 -8.44 -23.05
N ILE A 64 -8.82 -8.96 -22.66
CA ILE A 64 -10.08 -8.22 -22.57
C ILE A 64 -10.30 -7.86 -21.10
N GLY A 65 -10.26 -6.57 -20.82
CA GLY A 65 -10.31 -6.02 -19.46
C GLY A 65 -8.92 -5.57 -18.98
N SER A 66 -8.79 -4.27 -18.68
CA SER A 66 -7.55 -3.67 -18.14
C SER A 66 -7.72 -3.23 -16.68
N GLY A 67 -8.46 -4.04 -15.91
CA GLY A 67 -8.59 -3.88 -14.46
C GLY A 67 -7.29 -4.24 -13.73
N ALA A 68 -7.36 -4.36 -12.41
CA ALA A 68 -6.21 -4.71 -11.58
C ALA A 68 -5.57 -6.06 -11.98
N ILE A 69 -6.37 -7.04 -12.42
CA ILE A 69 -5.88 -8.34 -12.91
C ILE A 69 -5.28 -8.19 -14.32
N GLY A 70 -6.08 -7.76 -15.29
CA GLY A 70 -5.67 -7.73 -16.70
C GLY A 70 -4.43 -6.86 -16.98
N SER A 71 -4.29 -5.72 -16.30
CA SER A 71 -3.10 -4.89 -16.44
C SER A 71 -1.82 -5.54 -15.92
N ARG A 72 -1.91 -6.37 -14.87
CA ARG A 72 -0.76 -7.16 -14.36
C ARG A 72 -0.37 -8.25 -15.31
N VAL A 73 -1.36 -8.97 -15.83
CA VAL A 73 -1.17 -10.01 -16.84
C VAL A 73 -0.48 -9.41 -18.06
N ALA A 74 -0.98 -8.29 -18.57
CA ALA A 74 -0.39 -7.56 -19.69
C ALA A 74 1.08 -7.19 -19.44
N TYR A 75 1.37 -6.60 -18.28
CA TYR A 75 2.73 -6.19 -17.92
C TYR A 75 3.70 -7.38 -17.84
N ARG A 76 3.31 -8.49 -17.19
CA ARG A 76 4.17 -9.67 -17.04
C ARG A 76 4.44 -10.36 -18.37
N LEU A 77 3.41 -10.53 -19.20
CA LEU A 77 3.54 -11.16 -20.51
C LEU A 77 4.40 -10.32 -21.47
N PHE A 78 4.26 -9.00 -21.41
CA PHE A 78 5.15 -8.08 -22.13
C PHE A 78 6.60 -8.22 -21.67
N ARG A 79 6.85 -8.28 -20.35
CA ARG A 79 8.20 -8.51 -19.80
C ARG A 79 8.80 -9.85 -20.24
N ALA A 80 7.95 -10.87 -20.39
CA ALA A 80 8.31 -12.18 -20.95
C ALA A 80 8.41 -12.20 -22.50
N LYS A 81 8.38 -11.03 -23.16
CA LYS A 81 8.57 -10.86 -24.61
C LYS A 81 7.47 -11.45 -25.49
N HIS A 82 6.26 -11.60 -24.97
CA HIS A 82 5.08 -11.90 -25.78
C HIS A 82 4.50 -10.62 -26.41
N LYS A 83 3.79 -10.77 -27.53
CA LYS A 83 3.04 -9.68 -28.17
C LYS A 83 1.70 -9.54 -27.45
N VAL A 84 1.49 -8.42 -26.77
CA VAL A 84 0.30 -8.20 -25.94
C VAL A 84 -0.61 -7.17 -26.60
N ASN A 85 -1.86 -7.56 -26.82
CA ASN A 85 -2.93 -6.70 -27.30
C ASN A 85 -4.03 -6.59 -26.24
N VAL A 86 -4.33 -5.38 -25.79
CA VAL A 86 -5.27 -5.13 -24.70
C VAL A 86 -6.47 -4.34 -25.22
N TYR A 87 -7.67 -4.79 -24.87
CA TYR A 87 -8.89 -4.01 -25.01
C TYR A 87 -9.51 -3.72 -23.64
N SER A 88 -9.99 -2.49 -23.46
CA SER A 88 -10.76 -2.08 -22.28
C SER A 88 -11.41 -0.72 -22.57
N PRO A 89 -12.71 -0.53 -22.27
CA PRO A 89 -13.39 0.75 -22.47
C PRO A 89 -12.64 1.94 -21.86
N SER A 90 -12.06 1.73 -20.67
CA SER A 90 -11.27 2.76 -19.96
C SER A 90 -9.98 3.21 -20.67
N LEU A 91 -9.52 2.48 -21.68
CA LEU A 91 -8.35 2.83 -22.49
C LEU A 91 -8.72 3.57 -23.78
N ILE A 92 -10.00 3.60 -24.13
CA ILE A 92 -10.54 4.20 -25.35
C ILE A 92 -11.03 5.59 -25.00
N ASN A 93 -10.08 6.49 -24.69
CA ASN A 93 -10.36 7.92 -24.52
C ASN A 93 -9.96 8.65 -25.81
N PRO A 94 -10.75 9.57 -26.39
CA PRO A 94 -10.36 10.29 -27.61
C PRO A 94 -9.08 11.15 -27.43
N ASP A 95 -8.79 11.63 -26.23
CA ASP A 95 -7.57 12.39 -25.91
C ASP A 95 -6.36 11.46 -25.67
N GLU A 96 -5.35 11.58 -26.54
CA GLU A 96 -4.10 10.81 -26.47
C GLU A 96 -3.31 11.04 -25.19
N SER A 97 -3.29 12.27 -24.68
CA SER A 97 -2.58 12.61 -23.44
C SER A 97 -3.21 11.88 -22.25
N CYS A 98 -4.54 11.91 -22.18
CA CYS A 98 -5.31 11.19 -21.17
C CYS A 98 -5.12 9.66 -21.30
N ARG A 99 -5.19 9.11 -22.52
CA ARG A 99 -4.90 7.68 -22.77
C ARG A 99 -3.52 7.28 -22.26
N ASN A 100 -2.48 8.03 -22.61
CA ASN A 100 -1.11 7.73 -22.21
C ASN A 100 -0.92 7.82 -20.69
N LYS A 101 -1.59 8.77 -20.04
CA LYS A 101 -1.62 8.86 -18.57
C LYS A 101 -2.25 7.62 -17.93
N ILE A 102 -3.43 7.21 -18.41
CA ILE A 102 -4.13 6.01 -17.91
C ILE A 102 -3.28 4.75 -18.13
N ARG A 103 -2.66 4.61 -19.30
CA ARG A 103 -1.77 3.48 -19.62
C ARG A 103 -0.59 3.42 -18.65
N ARG A 104 0.08 4.54 -18.38
CA ARG A 104 1.18 4.63 -17.41
C ARG A 104 0.74 4.28 -16.00
N GLN A 105 -0.42 4.80 -15.56
CA GLN A 105 -0.99 4.48 -14.24
C GLN A 105 -1.31 2.99 -14.08
N LYS A 106 -1.75 2.33 -15.15
CA LYS A 106 -2.04 0.90 -15.18
C LYS A 106 -0.80 0.03 -15.45
N GLY A 107 0.39 0.60 -15.60
CA GLY A 107 1.62 -0.16 -15.91
C GLY A 107 1.70 -0.72 -17.33
N ILE A 108 0.82 -0.27 -18.24
CA ILE A 108 0.75 -0.71 -19.65
C ILE A 108 1.14 0.43 -20.62
N GLY A 109 2.00 1.35 -20.15
CA GLY A 109 2.45 2.53 -20.88
C GLY A 109 3.49 2.26 -21.98
N SER A 110 3.96 1.02 -22.14
CA SER A 110 4.91 0.66 -23.19
C SER A 110 4.25 0.77 -24.57
N SER A 111 4.94 1.36 -25.54
CA SER A 111 4.53 1.38 -26.95
C SER A 111 4.29 -0.02 -27.52
N ASP A 112 4.96 -1.02 -26.96
CA ASP A 112 4.93 -2.41 -27.43
C ASP A 112 3.70 -3.18 -26.94
N ILE A 113 2.94 -2.61 -25.99
CA ILE A 113 1.62 -3.12 -25.61
C ILE A 113 0.60 -2.43 -26.49
N ILE A 114 0.00 -3.19 -27.41
CA ILE A 114 -1.00 -2.70 -28.35
C ILE A 114 -2.32 -2.49 -27.60
N VAL A 115 -3.00 -1.38 -27.87
CA VAL A 115 -4.34 -1.12 -27.35
C VAL A 115 -5.32 -1.12 -28.51
N SER A 116 -6.25 -2.07 -28.50
CA SER A 116 -7.29 -2.18 -29.54
C SER A 116 -8.51 -1.33 -29.23
N MET A 117 -9.20 -0.87 -30.27
CA MET A 117 -10.40 -0.03 -30.14
C MET A 117 -11.67 -0.83 -29.90
N THR A 118 -11.67 -2.12 -30.25
CA THR A 118 -12.78 -3.05 -30.00
C THR A 118 -12.24 -4.38 -29.47
N PRO A 119 -13.04 -5.19 -28.75
CA PRO A 119 -12.59 -6.49 -28.29
C PRO A 119 -12.31 -7.45 -29.46
N GLU A 120 -13.02 -7.30 -30.58
CA GLU A 120 -12.81 -8.10 -31.80
C GLU A 120 -11.44 -7.85 -32.43
N GLN A 121 -11.03 -6.57 -32.51
CA GLN A 121 -9.70 -6.19 -32.97
C GLN A 121 -8.59 -6.77 -32.09
N ALA A 122 -8.86 -6.94 -30.79
CA ALA A 122 -7.88 -7.51 -29.87
C ALA A 122 -7.60 -8.99 -30.16
N VAL A 123 -8.63 -9.76 -30.52
CA VAL A 123 -8.56 -11.24 -30.58
C VAL A 123 -8.25 -11.82 -31.96
N VAL A 124 -8.39 -11.05 -33.04
CA VAL A 124 -8.35 -11.57 -34.43
C VAL A 124 -7.10 -12.39 -34.80
N ASN A 125 -5.94 -12.12 -34.18
CA ASN A 125 -4.68 -12.83 -34.41
C ASN A 125 -4.10 -13.49 -33.14
N ALA A 126 -4.94 -13.66 -32.12
CA ALA A 126 -4.52 -14.14 -30.82
C ALA A 126 -4.33 -15.66 -30.83
N THR A 127 -3.20 -16.13 -30.30
CA THR A 127 -3.00 -17.55 -29.95
C THR A 127 -3.51 -17.84 -28.55
N HIS A 128 -3.62 -16.81 -27.70
CA HIS A 128 -4.17 -16.91 -26.35
C HIS A 128 -5.10 -15.73 -26.07
N VAL A 129 -6.23 -15.99 -25.42
CA VAL A 129 -7.24 -14.98 -25.07
C VAL A 129 -7.47 -15.01 -23.56
N ILE A 130 -7.45 -13.83 -22.95
CA ILE A 130 -7.58 -13.63 -21.51
C ILE A 130 -8.79 -12.75 -21.24
N LEU A 131 -9.73 -13.23 -20.44
CA LEU A 131 -10.90 -12.46 -20.02
C LEU A 131 -10.79 -12.11 -18.53
N ALA A 132 -10.52 -10.84 -18.24
CA ALA A 132 -10.35 -10.30 -16.88
C ALA A 132 -11.22 -9.05 -16.70
N ILE A 133 -12.52 -9.21 -16.89
CA ILE A 133 -13.51 -8.13 -16.83
C ILE A 133 -14.16 -8.12 -15.45
N ASP A 134 -14.21 -6.93 -14.84
CA ASP A 134 -14.96 -6.71 -13.61
C ASP A 134 -16.45 -6.67 -13.93
N ALA A 135 -17.19 -7.67 -13.45
CA ALA A 135 -18.61 -7.80 -13.74
C ALA A 135 -19.46 -6.68 -13.15
N ASP A 136 -18.97 -5.98 -12.11
CA ASP A 136 -19.64 -4.79 -11.57
C ASP A 136 -19.50 -3.56 -12.49
N ARG A 137 -18.66 -3.64 -13.54
CA ARG A 137 -18.51 -2.62 -14.58
C ARG A 137 -19.39 -2.86 -15.80
N VAL A 138 -20.04 -4.01 -15.89
CA VAL A 138 -20.95 -4.36 -16.98
C VAL A 138 -22.36 -4.09 -16.49
N THR A 139 -22.92 -2.96 -16.92
CA THR A 139 -24.18 -2.41 -16.39
C THR A 139 -25.35 -2.57 -17.34
N SER A 140 -25.09 -2.91 -18.61
CA SER A 140 -26.13 -3.14 -19.61
C SER A 140 -25.82 -4.36 -20.50
N VAL A 141 -26.85 -4.92 -21.11
CA VAL A 141 -26.75 -6.08 -22.02
C VAL A 141 -25.82 -5.78 -23.21
N ASN A 142 -25.76 -4.52 -23.67
CA ASN A 142 -24.91 -4.11 -24.78
C ASN A 142 -23.42 -4.06 -24.43
N GLU A 143 -23.06 -4.12 -23.15
CA GLU A 143 -21.67 -4.17 -22.68
C GLU A 143 -21.17 -5.61 -22.45
N GLN A 144 -22.05 -6.60 -22.58
CA GLN A 144 -21.70 -8.01 -22.46
C GLN A 144 -20.94 -8.51 -23.69
N LEU A 145 -20.09 -9.53 -23.49
CA LEU A 145 -19.40 -10.19 -24.61
C LEU A 145 -20.39 -11.05 -25.39
N SER A 146 -20.56 -10.72 -26.67
CA SER A 146 -21.56 -11.33 -27.54
C SER A 146 -21.13 -12.71 -28.06
N LYS A 147 -22.06 -13.44 -28.69
CA LYS A 147 -21.77 -14.71 -29.37
C LYS A 147 -20.74 -14.53 -30.49
N GLU A 148 -20.88 -13.44 -31.23
CA GLU A 148 -20.02 -13.09 -32.36
C GLU A 148 -18.58 -12.89 -31.90
N PHE A 149 -18.36 -12.27 -30.73
CA PHE A 149 -17.03 -12.14 -30.13
C PHE A 149 -16.35 -13.50 -29.90
N PHE A 150 -17.08 -14.51 -29.42
CA PHE A 150 -16.51 -15.84 -29.19
C PHE A 150 -16.32 -16.65 -30.48
N GLN A 151 -17.10 -16.37 -31.53
CA GLN A 151 -16.96 -17.03 -32.83
C GLN A 151 -15.68 -16.63 -33.59
N ILE A 152 -15.20 -15.40 -33.38
CA ILE A 152 -14.01 -14.89 -34.07
C ILE A 152 -12.68 -15.24 -33.38
N ILE A 153 -12.73 -15.88 -32.20
CA ILE A 153 -11.51 -16.36 -31.53
C ILE A 153 -10.84 -17.40 -32.44
N PRO A 154 -9.54 -17.22 -32.81
CA PRO A 154 -8.88 -18.10 -33.76
C PRO A 154 -8.91 -19.57 -33.37
N ASN A 155 -8.97 -20.46 -34.37
CA ASN A 155 -8.86 -21.89 -34.13
C ASN A 155 -7.48 -22.24 -33.56
N GLY A 156 -7.45 -23.18 -32.62
CA GLY A 156 -6.26 -23.55 -31.84
C GLY A 156 -5.92 -22.58 -30.70
N ALA A 157 -6.68 -21.50 -30.51
CA ALA A 157 -6.43 -20.56 -29.42
C ALA A 157 -6.79 -21.17 -28.05
N ARG A 158 -6.08 -20.72 -27.02
CA ARG A 158 -6.39 -21.03 -25.61
C ARG A 158 -7.08 -19.85 -24.94
N LEU A 159 -8.27 -20.07 -24.42
CA LEU A 159 -9.06 -19.10 -23.66
C LEU A 159 -8.88 -19.33 -22.16
N VAL A 160 -8.51 -18.30 -21.40
CA VAL A 160 -8.47 -18.31 -19.94
C VAL A 160 -9.31 -17.16 -19.41
N SER A 161 -10.36 -17.47 -18.66
CA SER A 161 -11.28 -16.49 -18.09
C SER A 161 -11.29 -16.58 -16.57
N VAL A 162 -11.30 -15.43 -15.91
CA VAL A 162 -11.63 -15.27 -14.47
C VAL A 162 -12.85 -14.36 -14.30
N THR A 163 -13.64 -14.23 -15.37
CA THR A 163 -14.77 -13.32 -15.48
C THR A 163 -16.08 -14.04 -15.08
N GLU A 164 -16.93 -13.37 -14.31
CA GLU A 164 -18.25 -13.89 -13.93
C GLU A 164 -19.16 -14.06 -15.16
N PHE A 165 -20.03 -15.09 -15.17
CA PHE A 165 -20.79 -15.45 -16.38
C PHE A 165 -21.82 -14.39 -16.78
N ARG A 166 -22.23 -13.51 -15.86
CA ARG A 166 -23.09 -12.36 -16.18
C ARG A 166 -22.47 -11.33 -17.14
N VAL A 167 -21.16 -11.41 -17.39
CA VAL A 167 -20.49 -10.58 -18.42
C VAL A 167 -20.71 -11.15 -19.82
N PHE A 168 -21.13 -12.40 -19.94
CA PHE A 168 -21.41 -13.04 -21.21
C PHE A 168 -22.86 -12.77 -21.60
N ALA A 169 -23.08 -12.41 -22.87
CA ALA A 169 -24.42 -12.27 -23.40
C ALA A 169 -25.12 -13.64 -23.46
N ASP A 170 -26.44 -13.65 -23.51
CA ASP A 170 -27.23 -14.88 -23.59
C ASP A 170 -26.73 -15.79 -24.72
N GLY A 171 -26.42 -17.04 -24.39
CA GLY A 171 -25.91 -18.07 -25.30
C GLY A 171 -24.46 -17.90 -25.77
N ALA A 172 -23.70 -16.92 -25.24
CA ALA A 172 -22.27 -16.81 -25.50
C ALA A 172 -21.47 -17.96 -24.85
N LEU A 173 -21.89 -18.42 -23.67
CA LEU A 173 -21.32 -19.61 -23.02
C LEU A 173 -21.51 -20.87 -23.87
N ASP A 174 -22.66 -21.01 -24.53
CA ASP A 174 -22.94 -22.15 -25.43
C ASP A 174 -21.97 -22.18 -26.62
N ILE A 175 -21.63 -21.00 -27.16
CA ILE A 175 -20.62 -20.89 -28.22
C ILE A 175 -19.25 -21.35 -27.73
N ILE A 176 -18.84 -20.97 -26.52
CA ILE A 176 -17.56 -21.43 -25.94
C ILE A 176 -17.56 -22.96 -25.84
N ILE A 177 -18.61 -23.53 -25.22
CA ILE A 177 -18.74 -24.98 -25.02
C ILE A 177 -18.70 -25.71 -26.35
N GLU A 178 -19.45 -25.23 -27.35
CA GLU A 178 -19.52 -25.87 -28.66
C GLU A 178 -18.18 -25.82 -29.40
N ARG A 179 -17.48 -24.68 -29.36
CA ARG A 179 -16.15 -24.56 -29.98
C ARG A 179 -15.11 -25.45 -29.30
N VAL A 180 -15.18 -25.62 -27.98
CA VAL A 180 -14.31 -26.56 -27.25
C VAL A 180 -14.63 -27.99 -27.65
N ARG A 181 -15.90 -28.38 -27.70
CA ARG A 181 -16.35 -29.72 -28.12
C ARG A 181 -15.90 -30.05 -29.55
N GLN A 182 -15.88 -29.06 -30.44
CA GLN A 182 -15.40 -29.20 -31.81
C GLN A 182 -13.86 -29.18 -31.93
N GLY A 183 -13.12 -29.08 -30.82
CA GLY A 183 -11.67 -28.97 -30.81
C GLY A 183 -11.12 -27.68 -31.45
N GLN A 184 -11.98 -26.68 -31.63
CA GLN A 184 -11.59 -25.41 -32.26
C GLN A 184 -10.81 -24.52 -31.30
N ILE A 185 -11.10 -24.58 -29.99
CA ILE A 185 -10.36 -23.87 -28.96
C ILE A 185 -10.19 -24.77 -27.74
N SER A 186 -9.26 -24.44 -26.85
CA SER A 186 -9.26 -24.95 -25.47
C SER A 186 -9.66 -23.83 -24.52
N ALA A 187 -10.34 -24.14 -23.43
CA ALA A 187 -10.82 -23.12 -22.51
C ALA A 187 -10.68 -23.52 -21.04
N ARG A 188 -10.26 -22.56 -20.21
CA ARG A 188 -10.39 -22.60 -18.77
C ARG A 188 -11.27 -21.44 -18.32
N LEU A 189 -12.39 -21.75 -17.69
CA LEU A 189 -13.34 -20.78 -17.15
C LEU A 189 -13.29 -20.88 -15.63
N ASP A 190 -12.65 -19.90 -14.99
CA ASP A 190 -12.69 -19.73 -13.56
C ASP A 190 -13.78 -18.73 -13.19
N SER A 191 -14.71 -19.16 -12.35
CA SER A 191 -15.82 -18.33 -11.90
C SER A 191 -16.32 -18.77 -10.54
N HIS A 192 -17.37 -18.11 -10.04
CA HIS A 192 -18.00 -18.53 -8.81
C HIS A 192 -18.62 -19.94 -8.96
N ALA A 193 -18.57 -20.77 -7.92
CA ALA A 193 -19.09 -22.15 -7.97
C ALA A 193 -20.54 -22.24 -8.47
N PHE A 194 -21.39 -21.27 -8.12
CA PHE A 194 -22.76 -21.17 -8.64
C PHE A 194 -22.81 -21.07 -10.17
N ASP A 195 -21.96 -20.23 -10.76
CA ASP A 195 -21.89 -20.03 -12.21
C ASP A 195 -21.38 -21.32 -12.89
N ILE A 196 -20.33 -21.93 -12.36
CA ILE A 196 -19.76 -23.19 -12.87
C ILE A 196 -20.79 -24.32 -12.85
N ASN A 197 -21.58 -24.43 -11.79
CA ASN A 197 -22.62 -25.44 -11.65
C ASN A 197 -23.77 -25.30 -12.67
N THR A 198 -23.85 -24.18 -13.41
CA THR A 198 -24.82 -24.03 -14.50
C THR A 198 -24.41 -24.75 -15.78
N ILE A 199 -23.12 -25.08 -15.93
CA ILE A 199 -22.62 -25.81 -17.11
C ILE A 199 -23.01 -27.28 -16.99
N LYS A 200 -23.84 -27.74 -17.93
CA LYS A 200 -24.23 -29.15 -18.04
C LYS A 200 -23.32 -29.84 -19.04
N ASP A 201 -22.80 -31.01 -18.66
CA ASP A 201 -22.01 -31.89 -19.53
C ASP A 201 -20.83 -31.16 -20.23
N PRO A 202 -19.88 -30.60 -19.45
CA PRO A 202 -18.73 -29.89 -20.02
C PRO A 202 -17.85 -30.88 -20.83
N PRO A 203 -17.38 -30.49 -22.04
CA PRO A 203 -16.40 -31.28 -22.77
C PRO A 203 -15.08 -31.38 -21.98
N THR A 204 -14.32 -32.46 -22.16
CA THR A 204 -13.09 -32.76 -21.41
C THR A 204 -12.07 -31.62 -21.45
N GLU A 205 -11.99 -30.92 -22.58
CA GLU A 205 -11.07 -29.82 -22.85
C GLU A 205 -11.55 -28.46 -22.29
N LEU A 206 -12.73 -28.43 -21.64
CA LEU A 206 -13.25 -27.28 -20.91
C LEU A 206 -13.00 -27.46 -19.41
N GLU A 207 -12.05 -26.70 -18.89
CA GLU A 207 -11.75 -26.64 -17.46
C GLU A 207 -12.62 -25.57 -16.79
N ALA A 208 -13.81 -25.94 -16.30
CA ALA A 208 -14.71 -25.05 -15.56
C ALA A 208 -14.50 -25.20 -14.04
N VAL A 209 -13.99 -24.17 -13.36
CA VAL A 209 -13.49 -24.27 -11.98
C VAL A 209 -13.78 -23.02 -11.13
N SER A 210 -13.61 -23.13 -9.82
CA SER A 210 -13.62 -22.00 -8.88
C SER A 210 -12.37 -22.04 -8.01
N ALA A 211 -11.21 -21.67 -8.58
CA ALA A 211 -9.90 -21.94 -7.99
C ALA A 211 -8.95 -20.72 -7.96
N ALA A 212 -9.21 -19.67 -8.74
CA ALA A 212 -8.32 -18.50 -8.77
C ALA A 212 -8.14 -17.82 -7.40
N MET A 213 -9.13 -17.96 -6.50
CA MET A 213 -9.11 -17.41 -5.14
C MET A 213 -8.49 -18.34 -4.09
N THR A 214 -8.18 -19.59 -4.46
CA THR A 214 -7.60 -20.59 -3.55
C THR A 214 -6.10 -20.78 -3.75
N VAL A 215 -5.48 -19.94 -4.58
CA VAL A 215 -4.03 -19.93 -4.82
C VAL A 215 -3.29 -19.69 -3.49
N PRO A 216 -2.19 -20.41 -3.21
CA PRO A 216 -1.40 -20.21 -2.01
C PRO A 216 -1.03 -18.73 -1.77
N GLY A 217 -1.13 -18.29 -0.52
CA GLY A 217 -0.87 -16.89 -0.12
C GLY A 217 -1.99 -15.90 -0.42
N CYS A 218 -2.95 -16.21 -1.31
CA CYS A 218 -4.08 -15.32 -1.59
C CYS A 218 -4.96 -15.12 -0.34
N GLY A 219 -5.23 -16.19 0.40
CA GLY A 219 -6.00 -16.12 1.65
C GLY A 219 -5.34 -15.23 2.70
N GLU A 220 -4.04 -15.43 2.93
CA GLU A 220 -3.24 -14.70 3.92
C GLU A 220 -3.17 -13.20 3.60
N ALA A 221 -2.96 -12.84 2.32
CA ALA A 221 -2.97 -11.45 1.87
C ALA A 221 -4.35 -10.79 2.06
N MET A 222 -5.43 -11.54 1.80
CA MET A 222 -6.80 -11.05 2.03
C MET A 222 -7.11 -10.88 3.52
N ASP A 223 -6.59 -11.75 4.38
CA ASP A 223 -6.73 -11.63 5.83
C ASP A 223 -5.98 -10.41 6.35
N GLN A 224 -4.73 -10.22 5.89
CA GLN A 224 -3.96 -9.02 6.22
C GLN A 224 -4.68 -7.75 5.76
N ALA A 225 -5.24 -7.74 4.55
CA ALA A 225 -6.00 -6.60 4.05
C ALA A 225 -7.24 -6.32 4.91
N ALA A 226 -7.99 -7.36 5.29
CA ALA A 226 -9.16 -7.21 6.14
C ALA A 226 -8.79 -6.65 7.53
N LEU A 227 -7.69 -7.12 8.12
CA LEU A 227 -7.14 -6.60 9.38
C LEU A 227 -6.74 -5.13 9.26
N VAL A 228 -6.10 -4.72 8.14
CA VAL A 228 -5.74 -3.31 7.91
C VAL A 228 -6.98 -2.43 7.72
N VAL A 229 -8.01 -2.91 7.03
CA VAL A 229 -9.30 -2.18 6.90
C VAL A 229 -9.96 -2.04 8.28
N LEU A 230 -9.97 -3.11 9.09
CA LEU A 230 -10.49 -3.07 10.45
C LEU A 230 -9.70 -2.09 11.33
N ALA A 231 -8.37 -2.14 11.28
CA ALA A 231 -7.51 -1.23 12.03
C ALA A 231 -7.75 0.24 11.63
N ASN A 232 -7.98 0.51 10.34
CA ASN A 232 -8.38 1.85 9.87
C ASN A 232 -9.71 2.30 10.49
N VAL A 233 -10.73 1.42 10.53
CA VAL A 233 -12.03 1.74 11.13
C VAL A 233 -11.87 2.06 12.61
N VAL A 234 -11.13 1.24 13.35
CA VAL A 234 -10.86 1.45 14.78
C VAL A 234 -10.09 2.77 14.98
N LEU A 235 -9.07 3.04 14.16
CA LEU A 235 -8.30 4.27 14.22
C LEU A 235 -9.16 5.50 13.92
N GLU A 236 -10.00 5.46 12.88
CA GLU A 236 -10.91 6.57 12.56
C GLU A 236 -11.95 6.83 13.65
N GLN A 237 -12.40 5.80 14.36
CA GLN A 237 -13.24 5.96 15.54
C GLN A 237 -12.46 6.59 16.70
N SER A 238 -11.20 6.20 16.90
CA SER A 238 -10.34 6.80 17.92
C SER A 238 -10.00 8.26 17.62
N LEU A 239 -9.86 8.63 16.34
CA LEU A 239 -9.66 10.02 15.89
C LEU A 239 -10.84 10.92 16.23
N LYS A 240 -12.07 10.39 16.17
CA LYS A 240 -13.29 11.14 16.49
C LYS A 240 -13.58 11.25 17.98
N SER A 241 -12.90 10.44 18.79
CA SER A 241 -13.04 10.48 20.24
C SER A 241 -12.12 11.55 20.83
N PRO A 242 -12.52 12.21 21.94
CA PRO A 242 -11.59 13.04 22.70
C PRO A 242 -10.29 12.26 22.96
N LEU A 243 -9.16 12.96 23.09
CA LEU A 243 -7.83 12.41 23.39
C LEU A 243 -7.75 11.69 24.77
N ALA A 244 -8.87 11.22 25.30
CA ALA A 244 -8.94 10.38 26.48
C ALA A 244 -8.54 8.96 26.07
N PHE A 245 -7.31 8.57 26.41
CA PHE A 245 -6.99 7.17 26.55
C PHE A 245 -7.97 6.58 27.57
N VAL A 246 -8.68 5.52 27.18
CA VAL A 246 -9.61 4.84 28.09
C VAL A 246 -8.77 3.98 29.02
N PHE A 247 -8.29 4.59 30.09
CA PHE A 247 -7.70 3.87 31.21
C PHE A 247 -8.81 3.47 32.17
N ASP A 248 -8.68 2.25 32.69
CA ASP A 248 -9.57 1.76 33.73
C ASP A 248 -9.28 2.53 35.02
N GLU A 249 -10.19 3.43 35.42
CA GLU A 249 -10.02 4.21 36.65
C GLU A 249 -9.92 3.34 37.90
N SER A 250 -10.45 2.10 37.86
CA SER A 250 -10.34 1.15 38.97
C SER A 250 -8.93 0.60 39.16
N LYS A 251 -8.04 0.81 38.17
CA LYS A 251 -6.65 0.37 38.16
C LYS A 251 -5.65 1.48 38.48
N LYS A 252 -6.13 2.64 38.95
CA LYS A 252 -5.24 3.69 39.47
C LYS A 252 -4.34 3.11 40.56
N ASN A 253 -3.04 3.41 40.47
CA ASN A 253 -1.95 2.89 41.29
C ASN A 253 -1.55 1.41 41.05
N GLU A 254 -2.05 0.74 40.00
CA GLU A 254 -1.48 -0.53 39.56
C GLU A 254 0.00 -0.29 39.16
N GLU A 255 0.88 -1.17 39.61
CA GLU A 255 2.31 -1.10 39.28
C GLU A 255 2.56 -1.69 37.89
N ILE A 256 3.13 -0.88 37.00
CA ILE A 256 3.48 -1.28 35.63
C ILE A 256 4.99 -1.17 35.46
N THR A 257 5.59 -2.22 34.89
CA THR A 257 6.99 -2.18 34.48
C THR A 257 7.09 -1.93 32.98
N VAL A 258 7.85 -0.91 32.59
CA VAL A 258 8.21 -0.59 31.21
C VAL A 258 9.67 -0.98 31.00
N ILE A 259 9.94 -1.85 30.02
CA ILE A 259 11.29 -2.30 29.69
C ILE A 259 11.79 -1.50 28.48
N GLY A 260 12.90 -0.79 28.67
CA GLY A 260 13.50 0.16 27.73
C GLY A 260 13.06 1.60 27.99
N ALA A 261 14.03 2.50 28.12
CA ALA A 261 13.89 3.94 28.26
C ALA A 261 14.23 4.68 26.94
N GLY A 262 13.99 4.03 25.80
CA GLY A 262 13.87 4.71 24.52
C GLY A 262 12.66 5.64 24.47
N ILE A 263 12.53 6.48 23.43
CA ILE A 263 11.43 7.46 23.32
C ILE A 263 10.04 6.80 23.46
N MET A 264 9.88 5.58 22.92
CA MET A 264 8.64 4.82 23.06
C MET A 264 8.34 4.44 24.52
N GLY A 265 9.35 3.99 25.27
CA GLY A 265 9.20 3.66 26.69
C GLY A 265 8.94 4.89 27.55
N ILE A 266 9.66 5.98 27.30
CA ILE A 266 9.48 7.28 27.98
C ILE A 266 8.06 7.83 27.74
N VAL A 267 7.59 7.86 26.49
CA VAL A 267 6.23 8.33 26.16
C VAL A 267 5.16 7.41 26.76
N THR A 268 5.39 6.10 26.75
CA THR A 268 4.48 5.13 27.40
C THR A 268 4.36 5.40 28.89
N ALA A 269 5.50 5.53 29.59
CA ALA A 269 5.52 5.82 31.01
C ALA A 269 4.87 7.16 31.34
N PHE A 270 5.10 8.19 30.51
CA PHE A 270 4.42 9.47 30.62
C PHE A 270 2.89 9.32 30.57
N PHE A 271 2.35 8.60 29.58
CA PHE A 271 0.90 8.42 29.51
C PHE A 271 0.35 7.59 30.67
N LEU A 272 1.06 6.54 31.10
CA LEU A 272 0.66 5.76 32.26
C LEU A 272 0.65 6.60 33.54
N SER A 273 1.68 7.39 33.78
CA SER A 273 1.77 8.22 34.99
C SER A 273 0.71 9.32 35.02
N GLU A 274 0.42 9.95 33.88
CA GLU A 274 -0.64 10.97 33.77
C GLU A 274 -2.04 10.39 34.04
N ASN A 275 -2.17 9.06 33.99
CA ASN A 275 -3.42 8.35 34.30
C ASN A 275 -3.38 7.66 35.67
N GLY A 276 -2.41 8.00 36.51
CA GLY A 276 -2.34 7.60 37.91
C GLY A 276 -1.79 6.20 38.15
N TYR A 277 -1.13 5.59 37.17
CA TYR A 277 -0.40 4.33 37.38
C TYR A 277 0.94 4.59 38.07
N SER A 278 1.43 3.61 38.84
CA SER A 278 2.81 3.61 39.32
C SER A 278 3.69 2.89 38.29
N VAL A 279 4.76 3.52 37.84
CA VAL A 279 5.55 3.03 36.71
C VAL A 279 6.99 2.84 37.11
N THR A 280 7.53 1.64 36.92
CA THR A 280 8.97 1.38 36.96
C THR A 280 9.50 1.26 35.54
N ILE A 281 10.46 2.08 35.17
CA ILE A 281 11.15 2.01 33.88
C ILE A 281 12.51 1.36 34.11
N ILE A 282 12.81 0.30 33.36
CA ILE A 282 14.08 -0.43 33.45
C ILE A 282 14.82 -0.30 32.12
N ASP A 283 16.08 0.11 32.15
CA ASP A 283 16.93 0.17 30.95
C ASP A 283 18.32 -0.38 31.26
N GLU A 284 18.90 -1.12 30.31
CA GLU A 284 20.23 -1.72 30.44
C GLU A 284 21.34 -0.66 30.40
N HIS A 285 21.08 0.50 29.80
CA HIS A 285 22.04 1.57 29.67
C HIS A 285 21.97 2.54 30.86
N ASP A 286 23.06 3.26 31.08
CA ASP A 286 23.09 4.34 32.07
C ASP A 286 22.16 5.48 31.67
N ARG A 287 21.69 6.24 32.67
CA ARG A 287 20.95 7.50 32.44
C ARG A 287 21.71 8.37 31.43
N PRO A 288 21.09 8.74 30.29
CA PRO A 288 21.79 9.50 29.26
C PRO A 288 22.16 10.90 29.79
N ASN A 289 23.45 11.20 29.83
CA ASN A 289 23.94 12.55 30.11
C ASN A 289 24.06 13.32 28.80
N LEU A 290 22.98 13.98 28.41
CA LEU A 290 22.85 14.67 27.12
C LEU A 290 23.45 16.09 27.12
N GLU A 291 24.02 16.53 28.25
CA GLU A 291 24.81 17.77 28.35
C GLU A 291 26.26 17.55 27.90
N ASN A 292 26.77 16.33 28.03
CA ASN A 292 28.07 15.95 27.49
C ASN A 292 27.89 15.39 26.08
N LYS A 293 28.76 15.82 25.15
CA LYS A 293 28.83 15.22 23.81
C LYS A 293 29.23 13.76 23.96
N LEU A 294 28.24 12.86 23.94
CA LEU A 294 28.48 11.43 23.82
C LEU A 294 29.30 11.19 22.56
N SER A 295 30.30 10.32 22.64
CA SER A 295 31.04 9.92 21.45
C SER A 295 30.08 9.20 20.48
N GLN A 296 30.36 9.29 19.17
CA GLN A 296 29.57 8.59 18.14
C GLN A 296 29.47 7.08 18.43
N HIS A 297 30.48 6.51 19.09
CA HIS A 297 30.52 5.11 19.50
C HIS A 297 29.50 4.81 20.61
N GLU A 298 29.44 5.64 21.65
CA GLU A 298 28.46 5.50 22.74
C GLU A 298 27.02 5.69 22.25
N ILE A 299 26.84 6.57 21.26
CA ILE A 299 25.56 6.82 20.61
C ILE A 299 25.07 5.58 19.84
N SER A 300 25.95 4.90 19.10
CA SER A 300 25.58 3.73 18.27
C SER A 300 25.10 2.52 19.07
N TYR A 301 25.47 2.40 20.34
CA TYR A 301 25.03 1.28 21.20
C TYR A 301 23.71 1.55 21.93
N ARG A 302 23.19 2.78 21.91
CA ARG A 302 21.99 3.19 22.66
C ARG A 302 20.72 3.24 21.81
N GLY A 303 20.70 2.48 20.71
CA GLY A 303 19.56 2.29 19.83
C GLY A 303 19.10 3.56 19.08
N THR A 304 17.95 3.44 18.41
CA THR A 304 17.42 4.48 17.50
C THR A 304 16.91 5.74 18.20
N THR A 305 16.79 5.73 19.53
CA THR A 305 16.36 6.91 20.32
C THR A 305 17.49 7.92 20.43
N LEU A 306 18.71 7.45 20.75
CA LEU A 306 19.85 8.33 21.00
C LEU A 306 20.81 8.46 19.81
N ASP A 307 20.65 7.60 18.78
CA ASP A 307 21.37 7.70 17.51
C ASP A 307 20.79 8.77 16.54
N GLY A 308 21.52 9.15 15.50
CA GLY A 308 20.97 9.91 14.36
C GLY A 308 20.90 11.44 14.53
N CYS A 309 22.06 12.08 14.75
CA CYS A 309 22.31 13.53 14.59
C CYS A 309 21.36 14.51 15.31
N ASP A 310 20.69 14.10 16.39
CA ASP A 310 19.76 14.95 17.18
C ASP A 310 18.67 15.62 16.32
N ALA A 311 18.21 14.94 15.28
CA ALA A 311 17.13 15.42 14.44
C ALA A 311 16.10 14.31 14.25
N ARG A 312 14.87 14.55 14.71
CA ARG A 312 13.71 13.73 14.38
C ARG A 312 12.64 14.57 13.74
N GLN A 313 11.87 13.94 12.87
CA GLN A 313 10.71 14.54 12.24
C GLN A 313 9.47 13.73 12.59
N ALA A 314 8.31 14.37 12.47
CA ALA A 314 7.00 13.78 12.45
C ALA A 314 6.25 14.38 11.26
N SER A 315 5.80 13.58 10.30
CA SER A 315 4.91 14.07 9.23
C SER A 315 3.87 13.01 8.87
N ILE A 316 2.72 13.46 8.33
CA ILE A 316 1.64 12.56 7.90
C ILE A 316 2.18 11.49 6.93
N THR A 317 3.19 11.85 6.15
CA THR A 317 3.80 11.02 5.11
C THR A 317 5.18 10.48 5.50
N GLU A 318 5.51 10.47 6.79
CA GLU A 318 6.67 9.77 7.33
C GLU A 318 6.45 8.25 7.35
N THR A 319 7.53 7.47 7.21
CA THR A 319 7.53 5.99 7.23
C THR A 319 6.52 5.29 6.31
N MET A 320 5.84 6.03 5.44
CA MET A 320 4.86 5.44 4.55
C MET A 320 5.54 4.38 3.71
N PRO A 321 4.92 3.18 3.62
CA PRO A 321 5.50 2.02 3.00
C PRO A 321 6.27 2.34 1.73
N HIS A 322 7.51 1.86 1.69
CA HIS A 322 8.44 2.00 0.58
C HIS A 322 7.95 1.36 -0.74
N ALA A 323 6.79 0.74 -0.72
CA ALA A 323 6.19 -0.05 -1.78
C ALA A 323 5.49 0.77 -2.88
N LEU A 324 6.07 1.89 -3.30
CA LEU A 324 5.60 2.55 -4.50
C LEU A 324 6.10 1.78 -5.72
N PHE A 325 5.26 1.57 -6.73
CA PHE A 325 5.64 0.74 -7.89
C PHE A 325 6.97 1.18 -8.56
N TYR A 326 7.29 2.48 -8.50
CA TYR A 326 8.54 3.01 -9.05
C TYR A 326 9.77 2.72 -8.19
N ARG A 327 9.58 2.27 -6.94
CA ARG A 327 10.62 1.79 -6.03
C ARG A 327 10.83 0.27 -6.10
N ILE A 328 10.09 -0.43 -6.96
CA ILE A 328 10.41 -1.83 -7.28
C ILE A 328 11.89 -1.89 -7.69
N ASP A 329 12.65 -2.77 -7.03
CA ASP A 329 14.09 -2.95 -7.20
C ASP A 329 14.95 -1.72 -6.89
N SER A 330 14.44 -0.71 -6.16
CA SER A 330 15.26 0.46 -5.81
C SER A 330 16.52 0.02 -5.07
N LEU A 331 16.41 -0.92 -4.14
CA LEU A 331 17.54 -1.47 -3.39
C LEU A 331 18.58 -2.21 -4.27
N ARG A 332 18.22 -2.59 -5.50
CA ARG A 332 19.10 -3.27 -6.47
C ARG A 332 19.71 -2.32 -7.51
N LYS A 333 19.21 -1.08 -7.59
CA LYS A 333 19.59 -0.10 -8.62
C LYS A 333 20.66 0.87 -8.11
N PHE A 334 21.56 1.26 -9.01
CA PHE A 334 22.50 2.37 -8.88
C PHE A 334 22.54 3.13 -10.22
N PRO A 335 22.70 4.46 -10.26
CA PRO A 335 22.95 5.39 -9.16
C PRO A 335 21.65 5.95 -8.53
N LEU A 336 21.81 6.69 -7.42
CA LEU A 336 20.72 7.41 -6.73
C LEU A 336 19.88 8.30 -7.66
N ASN A 337 20.51 8.92 -8.65
CA ASN A 337 19.83 9.77 -9.65
C ASN A 337 18.88 9.01 -10.59
N ASN A 338 18.97 7.68 -10.67
CA ASN A 338 18.04 6.82 -11.41
C ASN A 338 17.05 6.09 -10.47
N GLY A 339 16.84 6.62 -9.25
CA GLY A 339 15.95 6.03 -8.26
C GLY A 339 16.50 4.79 -7.57
N GLY A 340 17.83 4.59 -7.65
CA GLY A 340 18.53 3.46 -7.03
C GLY A 340 18.99 3.73 -5.61
N TRP A 341 18.70 2.82 -4.69
CA TRP A 341 19.06 2.86 -3.27
C TRP A 341 20.00 1.71 -2.91
N LYS A 342 20.80 1.23 -3.84
CA LYS A 342 21.81 0.21 -3.54
C LYS A 342 22.89 0.82 -2.65
N ILE A 343 22.82 0.54 -1.34
CA ILE A 343 23.73 1.08 -0.32
C ILE A 343 24.99 0.21 -0.18
N ILE A 344 24.91 -1.08 -0.50
CA ILE A 344 26.02 -2.05 -0.34
C ILE A 344 26.43 -2.60 -1.72
N ALA A 345 27.73 -2.74 -1.93
CA ALA A 345 28.30 -3.30 -3.16
C ALA A 345 28.15 -4.84 -3.18
N ASP A 346 27.08 -5.34 -3.79
CA ASP A 346 26.77 -6.74 -4.21
C ASP A 346 26.98 -7.91 -3.22
N GLN A 347 27.49 -7.66 -2.01
CA GLN A 347 27.71 -8.65 -0.96
C GLN A 347 26.53 -8.67 0.01
N TYR A 348 25.39 -9.19 -0.46
CA TYR A 348 24.29 -9.52 0.45
C TYR A 348 24.51 -10.91 1.05
N THR A 349 24.38 -11.02 2.37
CA THR A 349 24.06 -12.29 3.04
C THR A 349 22.73 -12.84 2.51
N ASP A 350 22.45 -14.12 2.71
CA ASP A 350 21.18 -14.72 2.26
C ASP A 350 19.97 -14.07 2.92
N GLN A 351 20.09 -13.66 4.19
CA GLN A 351 19.04 -12.95 4.92
C GLN A 351 18.77 -11.56 4.33
N GLU A 352 19.82 -10.80 4.02
CA GLU A 352 19.67 -9.48 3.38
C GLU A 352 19.10 -9.62 1.97
N ARG A 353 19.53 -10.65 1.23
CA ARG A 353 19.02 -10.93 -0.12
C ARG A 353 17.53 -11.25 -0.06
N ALA A 354 17.11 -12.11 0.87
CA ALA A 354 15.71 -12.41 1.11
C ALA A 354 14.91 -11.16 1.53
N TRP A 355 15.48 -10.27 2.34
CA TRP A 355 14.85 -9.01 2.70
C TRP A 355 14.70 -8.06 1.50
N VAL A 356 15.73 -7.92 0.65
CA VAL A 356 15.68 -7.13 -0.58
C VAL A 356 14.66 -7.70 -1.56
N ASP A 357 14.60 -9.03 -1.71
CA ASP A 357 13.60 -9.71 -2.53
C ASP A 357 12.19 -9.45 -2.01
N ARG A 358 11.97 -9.61 -0.69
CA ARG A 358 10.69 -9.33 -0.06
C ARG A 358 10.29 -7.87 -0.20
N PHE A 359 11.24 -6.94 -0.09
CA PHE A 359 10.99 -5.52 -0.31
C PHE A 359 10.51 -5.24 -1.73
N SER A 360 11.19 -5.77 -2.75
CA SER A 360 10.78 -5.64 -4.15
C SER A 360 9.42 -6.29 -4.40
N GLU A 361 9.17 -7.43 -3.77
CA GLU A 361 7.91 -8.15 -3.88
C GLU A 361 6.73 -7.35 -3.27
N LEU A 362 6.91 -6.79 -2.07
CA LEU A 362 5.94 -5.93 -1.40
C LEU A 362 5.71 -4.63 -2.18
N ALA A 363 6.76 -4.07 -2.81
CA ALA A 363 6.63 -2.95 -3.74
C ALA A 363 5.81 -3.30 -5.00
N GLY A 364 5.70 -4.59 -5.33
CA GLY A 364 4.80 -5.16 -6.32
C GLY A 364 3.36 -5.38 -5.83
N TYR A 365 3.02 -5.07 -4.57
CA TYR A 365 1.67 -5.16 -3.97
C TYR A 365 1.02 -3.78 -3.72
N PRO A 366 0.73 -2.97 -4.76
CA PRO A 366 0.22 -1.62 -4.56
C PRO A 366 -1.17 -1.58 -3.88
N GLU A 367 -2.02 -2.59 -3.98
CA GLU A 367 -3.34 -2.57 -3.35
C GLU A 367 -3.25 -2.69 -1.84
N LEU A 368 -2.55 -3.73 -1.36
CA LEU A 368 -2.36 -3.93 0.07
C LEU A 368 -1.48 -2.81 0.66
N VAL A 369 -0.38 -2.49 -0.03
CA VAL A 369 0.64 -1.63 0.56
C VAL A 369 0.41 -0.15 0.23
N VAL A 370 0.16 0.20 -1.04
CA VAL A 370 -0.02 1.61 -1.44
C VAL A 370 -1.40 2.14 -1.11
N ASN A 371 -2.45 1.33 -1.16
CA ASN A 371 -3.81 1.81 -0.93
C ASN A 371 -4.25 1.64 0.51
N LEU A 372 -4.10 0.44 1.10
CA LEU A 372 -4.59 0.18 2.46
C LEU A 372 -3.59 0.61 3.53
N LEU A 373 -2.35 0.10 3.48
CA LEU A 373 -1.35 0.39 4.52
C LEU A 373 -0.91 1.85 4.53
N ASN A 374 -0.68 2.49 3.38
CA ASN A 374 -0.34 3.92 3.38
C ASN A 374 -1.43 4.79 4.00
N GLN A 375 -2.72 4.49 3.72
CA GLN A 375 -3.82 5.24 4.32
C GLN A 375 -3.81 5.06 5.84
N PHE A 376 -3.66 3.82 6.31
CA PHE A 376 -3.54 3.51 7.73
C PHE A 376 -2.39 4.26 8.40
N VAL A 377 -1.18 4.14 7.85
CA VAL A 377 0.01 4.81 8.37
C VAL A 377 -0.16 6.33 8.34
N SER A 378 -0.74 6.90 7.27
CA SER A 378 -0.97 8.35 7.20
C SER A 378 -1.98 8.83 8.25
N ASN A 379 -3.04 8.07 8.50
CA ASN A 379 -4.01 8.39 9.55
C ASN A 379 -3.38 8.23 10.94
N LEU A 380 -2.52 7.22 11.14
CA LEU A 380 -1.83 6.98 12.39
C LEU A 380 -0.83 8.11 12.68
N ASN A 381 -0.05 8.51 11.69
CA ASN A 381 0.87 9.63 11.78
C ASN A 381 0.14 10.94 12.06
N ARG A 382 -1.00 11.19 11.40
CA ARG A 382 -1.84 12.37 11.68
C ARG A 382 -2.26 12.39 13.15
N ARG A 383 -2.76 11.26 13.67
CA ARG A 383 -3.10 11.13 15.09
C ARG A 383 -1.90 11.36 16.00
N GLY A 384 -0.75 10.78 15.66
CA GLY A 384 0.49 10.97 16.40
C GLY A 384 0.90 12.43 16.47
N ILE A 385 0.80 13.17 15.37
CA ILE A 385 1.12 14.61 15.32
C ILE A 385 0.16 15.42 16.20
N GLU A 386 -1.15 15.15 16.13
CA GLU A 386 -2.14 15.78 17.00
C GLU A 386 -1.83 15.54 18.49
N LEU A 387 -1.50 14.29 18.85
CA LEU A 387 -1.10 13.91 20.20
C LEU A 387 0.16 14.65 20.67
N TRP A 388 1.16 14.75 19.80
CA TRP A 388 2.38 15.49 20.10
C TRP A 388 2.14 16.98 20.28
N ASP A 389 1.36 17.62 19.41
CA ASP A 389 1.03 19.03 19.55
C ASP A 389 0.24 19.31 20.85
N ASP A 390 -0.67 18.43 21.23
CA ASP A 390 -1.37 18.50 22.51
C ASP A 390 -0.42 18.35 23.72
N ILE A 391 0.50 17.37 23.70
CA ILE A 391 1.55 17.25 24.73
C ILE A 391 2.37 18.54 24.82
N PHE A 392 2.82 19.08 23.68
CA PHE A 392 3.65 20.28 23.66
C PHE A 392 2.90 21.52 24.15
N GLN A 393 1.58 21.58 23.95
CA GLN A 393 0.75 22.66 24.46
C GLN A 393 0.49 22.53 25.97
N ARG A 394 0.23 21.31 26.47
CA ARG A 394 -0.08 21.06 27.89
C ARG A 394 1.17 21.06 28.79
N TYR A 395 2.32 20.67 28.25
CA TYR A 395 3.58 20.52 28.98
C TYR A 395 4.70 21.29 28.27
N PRO A 396 4.65 22.64 28.24
CA PRO A 396 5.62 23.46 27.51
C PRO A 396 7.06 23.26 27.97
N GLN A 397 7.29 22.85 29.22
CA GLN A 397 8.61 22.50 29.75
C GLN A 397 9.29 21.35 28.99
N LEU A 398 8.52 20.45 28.34
CA LEU A 398 9.09 19.34 27.59
C LEU A 398 9.81 19.80 26.31
N VAL A 399 9.39 20.92 25.74
CA VAL A 399 9.99 21.52 24.54
C VAL A 399 10.85 22.74 24.85
N GLN A 400 11.06 23.04 26.13
CA GLN A 400 11.94 24.12 26.54
C GLN A 400 13.35 23.87 26.01
N ASP A 401 13.94 24.90 25.42
CA ASP A 401 15.28 24.88 24.82
C ASP A 401 15.46 23.83 23.71
N THR A 402 14.35 23.33 23.13
CA THR A 402 14.36 22.50 21.92
C THR A 402 14.22 23.39 20.68
N ILE A 403 14.91 23.04 19.60
CA ILE A 403 14.59 23.60 18.28
C ILE A 403 13.40 22.82 17.75
N LYS A 404 12.26 23.50 17.57
CA LYS A 404 11.07 22.96 16.91
C LYS A 404 10.83 23.73 15.62
N ASN A 405 10.81 23.03 14.48
CA ASN A 405 10.40 23.62 13.21
C ASN A 405 9.12 22.93 12.73
N ARG A 406 8.08 23.68 12.36
CA ARG A 406 6.81 23.14 11.87
C ARG A 406 6.76 22.91 10.36
N ARG A 407 7.83 23.26 9.65
CA ARG A 407 7.92 23.14 8.18
C ARG A 407 8.98 22.11 7.84
N ILE A 408 8.57 21.02 7.19
CA ILE A 408 9.49 20.00 6.68
C ILE A 408 9.61 20.18 5.18
N ILE A 409 10.82 20.48 4.69
CA ILE A 409 11.08 20.64 3.25
C ILE A 409 11.70 19.35 2.72
N ARG A 410 10.98 18.69 1.80
CA ARG A 410 11.46 17.50 1.09
C ARG A 410 12.07 17.89 -0.25
N VAL A 411 13.39 17.90 -0.33
CA VAL A 411 14.15 18.23 -1.54
C VAL A 411 14.09 17.08 -2.55
N CYS A 412 13.88 17.40 -3.83
CA CYS A 412 13.77 16.42 -4.91
C CYS A 412 14.87 16.61 -5.96
N SER A 413 15.61 15.53 -6.25
CA SER A 413 16.76 15.49 -7.17
C SER A 413 16.42 15.60 -8.67
N SER A 414 15.14 15.74 -9.03
CA SER A 414 14.71 16.00 -10.42
C SER A 414 13.28 16.53 -10.46
N SER A 415 12.90 17.17 -11.58
CA SER A 415 11.54 17.66 -11.81
C SER A 415 10.52 16.52 -11.91
N THR A 416 10.93 15.38 -12.47
CA THR A 416 10.10 14.17 -12.51
C THR A 416 9.80 13.67 -11.10
N LEU A 417 10.83 13.57 -10.25
CA LEU A 417 10.64 13.16 -8.86
C LEU A 417 9.80 14.18 -8.09
N LEU A 418 10.03 15.48 -8.28
CA LEU A 418 9.23 16.54 -7.66
C LEU A 418 7.75 16.40 -8.02
N ASN A 419 7.42 16.14 -9.28
CA ASN A 419 6.03 15.93 -9.73
C ASN A 419 5.40 14.68 -9.10
N VAL A 420 6.16 13.58 -9.02
CA VAL A 420 5.69 12.33 -8.40
C VAL A 420 5.45 12.53 -6.91
N VAL A 421 6.44 13.08 -6.19
CA VAL A 421 6.33 13.35 -4.75
C VAL A 421 5.21 14.35 -4.49
N SER A 422 5.08 15.42 -5.28
CA SER A 422 4.00 16.40 -5.11
C SER A 422 2.61 15.79 -5.29
N SER A 423 2.43 14.99 -6.34
CA SER A 423 1.16 14.28 -6.58
C SER A 423 0.83 13.33 -5.43
N PHE A 424 1.85 12.68 -4.91
CA PHE A 424 1.74 11.76 -3.77
C PHE A 424 1.40 12.50 -2.47
N GLN A 425 2.09 13.59 -2.14
CA GLN A 425 1.80 14.39 -0.94
C GLN A 425 0.36 14.93 -0.97
N LYS A 426 -0.08 15.46 -2.12
CA LYS A 426 -1.45 15.96 -2.32
C LYS A 426 -2.52 14.89 -2.09
N LYS A 427 -2.23 13.62 -2.40
CA LYS A 427 -3.16 12.50 -2.17
C LYS A 427 -3.47 12.30 -0.69
N TYR A 428 -2.49 12.43 0.20
CA TYR A 428 -2.63 12.07 1.63
C TYR A 428 -2.92 13.26 2.55
N HIS A 429 -2.58 14.47 2.13
CA HIS A 429 -2.81 15.72 2.86
C HIS A 429 -4.15 16.42 2.53
N LYS A 430 -5.02 15.74 1.76
CA LYS A 430 -6.42 16.13 1.46
C LYS A 430 -6.69 17.66 1.35
N ASN A 431 -6.11 18.40 0.41
CA ASN A 431 -6.41 19.83 0.09
C ASN A 431 -6.42 20.88 1.24
N GLU A 432 -6.43 20.49 2.51
CA GLU A 432 -6.59 21.34 3.70
C GLU A 432 -5.24 21.74 4.29
N ASP A 433 -4.18 21.01 3.95
CA ASP A 433 -2.82 21.33 4.30
C ASP A 433 -2.18 22.17 3.18
N ASN A 434 -1.70 23.36 3.51
CA ASN A 434 -0.99 24.28 2.59
C ASN A 434 0.34 23.67 2.10
N LEU A 435 0.27 22.68 1.19
CA LEU A 435 1.44 22.11 0.53
C LEU A 435 2.03 23.13 -0.44
N GLU A 436 3.21 23.65 -0.11
CA GLU A 436 3.93 24.59 -0.96
C GLU A 436 4.97 23.85 -1.81
N ILE A 437 4.87 23.96 -3.13
CA ILE A 437 5.92 23.50 -4.04
C ILE A 437 6.94 24.63 -4.18
N LEU A 438 8.17 24.37 -3.74
CA LEU A 438 9.25 25.33 -3.72
C LEU A 438 10.18 25.12 -4.91
N SER A 439 10.52 26.20 -5.60
CA SER A 439 11.64 26.22 -6.54
C SER A 439 12.96 26.04 -5.79
N ARG A 440 14.02 25.68 -6.53
CA ARG A 440 15.38 25.59 -5.98
C ARG A 440 15.81 26.86 -5.23
N ALA A 441 15.52 28.03 -5.80
CA ALA A 441 15.87 29.32 -5.18
C ALA A 441 15.13 29.53 -3.85
N GLN A 442 13.84 29.17 -3.79
CA GLN A 442 13.06 29.25 -2.56
C GLN A 442 13.58 28.28 -1.48
N VAL A 443 13.98 27.06 -1.85
CA VAL A 443 14.60 26.11 -0.90
C VAL A 443 15.88 26.69 -0.30
N LEU A 444 16.78 27.24 -1.13
CA LEU A 444 18.04 27.83 -0.68
C LEU A 444 17.82 29.07 0.20
N GLN A 445 16.76 29.84 -0.05
CA GLN A 445 16.38 30.96 0.79
C GLN A 445 15.86 30.51 2.15
N GLN A 446 15.11 29.40 2.20
CA GLN A 446 14.48 28.91 3.44
C GLN A 446 15.41 28.05 4.30
N ILE A 447 16.45 27.45 3.73
CA ILE A 447 17.44 26.63 4.47
C ILE A 447 18.84 27.18 4.22
N PRO A 448 19.27 28.22 4.97
CA PRO A 448 20.60 28.78 4.83
C PRO A 448 21.69 27.72 5.10
N GLY A 449 22.69 27.63 4.21
CA GLY A 449 23.83 26.71 4.37
C GLY A 449 23.63 25.31 3.78
N ILE A 450 22.46 25.01 3.18
CA ILE A 450 22.29 23.74 2.46
C ILE A 450 23.00 23.78 1.10
N GLU A 451 23.86 22.80 0.83
CA GLU A 451 24.42 22.58 -0.51
C GLU A 451 23.59 21.55 -1.27
N LEU A 452 22.79 22.05 -2.22
CA LEU A 452 21.99 21.22 -3.11
C LEU A 452 22.86 20.68 -4.27
N LYS A 453 23.26 19.41 -4.19
CA LYS A 453 24.13 18.73 -5.17
C LYS A 453 23.32 18.02 -6.26
N TYR A 454 23.67 18.28 -7.53
CA TYR A 454 23.20 17.63 -8.77
C TYR A 454 21.67 17.44 -8.93
N GLY A 455 21.08 18.16 -9.88
CA GLY A 455 19.74 17.84 -10.40
C GLY A 455 18.55 18.31 -9.56
N ASP A 456 18.77 18.90 -8.37
CA ASP A 456 17.64 19.28 -7.51
C ASP A 456 16.73 20.34 -8.16
N ALA A 457 15.50 19.93 -8.45
CA ALA A 457 14.50 20.75 -9.13
C ALA A 457 13.73 21.68 -8.18
N GLY A 458 13.97 21.55 -6.87
CA GLY A 458 13.23 22.24 -5.82
C GLY A 458 12.85 21.29 -4.69
N GLY A 459 11.80 21.65 -3.97
CA GLY A 459 11.28 20.85 -2.86
C GLY A 459 9.77 20.98 -2.71
N ILE A 460 9.22 20.18 -1.81
CA ILE A 460 7.85 20.34 -1.34
C ILE A 460 7.87 20.48 0.16
N GLU A 461 7.17 21.49 0.66
CA GLU A 461 6.92 21.64 2.07
C GLU A 461 5.73 20.78 2.49
N VAL A 462 5.90 20.04 3.58
CA VAL A 462 4.85 19.20 4.15
C VAL A 462 4.60 19.56 5.62
N PRO A 463 3.34 19.50 6.08
CA PRO A 463 3.00 19.61 7.50
C PRO A 463 3.69 18.57 8.36
N GLY A 464 4.01 18.99 9.57
CA GLY A 464 4.64 18.16 10.56
C GLY A 464 5.47 18.99 11.52
N PHE A 465 6.43 18.35 12.16
CA PHE A 465 7.46 19.08 12.88
C PHE A 465 8.79 18.34 12.83
N THR A 466 9.89 19.07 12.95
CA THR A 466 11.17 18.55 13.38
C THR A 466 11.44 19.00 14.80
N VAL A 467 12.15 18.18 15.56
CA VAL A 467 12.57 18.49 16.92
C VAL A 467 13.97 17.96 17.18
N ASN A 468 14.74 18.72 17.96
CA ASN A 468 15.96 18.22 18.58
C ASN A 468 15.60 17.20 19.65
N HIS A 469 15.66 15.94 19.24
CA HIS A 469 15.08 14.81 19.95
C HIS A 469 15.81 14.46 21.24
N LEU A 470 17.13 14.63 21.30
CA LEU A 470 17.91 14.38 22.51
C LEU A 470 17.45 15.32 23.62
N LYS A 471 17.34 16.62 23.33
CA LYS A 471 16.88 17.59 24.33
C LYS A 471 15.43 17.32 24.77
N LEU A 472 14.56 16.94 23.83
CA LEU A 472 13.20 16.50 24.16
C LEU A 472 13.21 15.29 25.12
N CYS A 473 14.00 14.26 24.83
CA CYS A 473 14.13 13.10 25.70
C CYS A 473 14.64 13.47 27.10
N GLN A 474 15.66 14.33 27.17
CA GLN A 474 16.18 14.82 28.45
C GLN A 474 15.07 15.49 29.27
N ASN A 475 14.35 16.44 28.66
CA ASN A 475 13.28 17.16 29.34
C ASN A 475 12.15 16.22 29.80
N MET A 476 11.83 15.20 29.00
CA MET A 476 10.84 14.17 29.38
C MET A 476 11.32 13.31 30.55
N ILE A 477 12.57 12.84 30.54
CA ILE A 477 13.14 12.07 31.65
C ILE A 477 13.11 12.91 32.94
N GLU A 478 13.60 14.15 32.89
CA GLU A 478 13.61 15.05 34.05
C GLU A 478 12.20 15.39 34.56
N TYR A 479 11.22 15.45 33.65
CA TYR A 479 9.82 15.62 34.02
C TYR A 479 9.28 14.39 34.75
N LEU A 480 9.55 13.19 34.23
CA LEU A 480 9.11 11.93 34.83
C LEU A 480 9.81 11.64 36.16
N GLU A 481 11.09 11.93 36.30
CA GLU A 481 11.86 11.76 37.55
C GLU A 481 11.31 12.61 38.71
N LYS A 482 10.60 13.71 38.42
CA LYS A 482 9.93 14.53 39.43
C LYS A 482 8.60 13.95 39.89
N ASN A 483 8.04 12.96 39.17
CA ASN A 483 6.79 12.33 39.52
C ASN A 483 7.04 11.20 40.55
N PRO A 484 6.48 11.27 41.77
CA PRO A 484 6.73 10.27 42.81
C PRO A 484 6.20 8.87 42.46
N ASN A 485 5.30 8.77 41.48
CA ASN A 485 4.77 7.48 41.00
C ASN A 485 5.68 6.82 39.97
N ILE A 486 6.78 7.45 39.57
CA ILE A 486 7.72 6.92 38.58
C ILE A 486 9.06 6.60 39.23
N ASN A 487 9.57 5.42 38.91
CA ASN A 487 10.88 4.97 39.33
C ASN A 487 11.72 4.54 38.13
N PHE A 488 12.92 5.10 37.97
CA PHE A 488 13.87 4.67 36.95
C PHE A 488 14.90 3.71 37.54
N LYS A 489 15.14 2.60 36.85
CA LYS A 489 16.23 1.65 37.09
C LYS A 489 17.13 1.60 35.87
N TRP A 490 18.12 2.48 35.87
CA TRP A 490 19.18 2.52 34.87
C TRP A 490 20.20 1.40 35.10
N SER A 491 21.01 1.11 34.07
CA SER A 491 22.12 0.15 34.17
C SER A 491 21.66 -1.23 34.66
N THR A 492 20.44 -1.63 34.31
CA THR A 492 19.78 -2.84 34.82
C THR A 492 19.34 -3.71 33.64
N GLU A 493 20.00 -4.86 33.49
CA GLU A 493 19.68 -5.86 32.47
C GLU A 493 18.45 -6.69 32.89
N VAL A 494 17.55 -6.97 31.94
CA VAL A 494 16.38 -7.84 32.13
C VAL A 494 16.64 -9.18 31.45
N ASN A 495 17.00 -10.19 32.25
CA ASN A 495 17.41 -11.51 31.74
C ASN A 495 16.23 -12.46 31.43
N SER A 496 15.03 -12.17 31.92
CA SER A 496 13.79 -12.92 31.63
C SER A 496 12.56 -12.11 32.05
N ILE A 497 11.45 -12.21 31.30
CA ILE A 497 10.15 -11.61 31.60
C ILE A 497 9.18 -12.70 32.05
#